data_AF-A0A1F2X2H5-F1
#
_entry.id   AF-A0A1F2X2H5-F1
#
_cell.length_a   1.000
_cell.length_b   1.000
_cell.length_c   1.000
_cell.angle_alpha   90.00
_cell.angle_beta   90.00
_cell.angle_gamma   90.00
#
_symmetry.space_group_name_H-M   'P 1'
#
loop_
_entity.id
_entity.type
_entity.pdbx_description
1 polymer ?
#
loop_
_entity_poly.entity_id
_entity_poly.type
_entity_poly.pdbx_seq_one_letter_code
_entity_poly.pdbx_strand_id
1 'polypeptide(L)' 'MGYFSMLAAIPGFFLSSLFFMLLWDPVSARLGLPDISYVTSMLVVVTLWIAVAPLAAAGRMKKF' A
#
# COMPACT_ATOMS: atom_id res chain seq x y z
N MET A 1 -12.69 11.56 -14.59
CA MET A 1 -11.32 11.71 -14.05
C MET A 1 -10.33 11.18 -15.08
N GLY A 2 -9.52 12.07 -15.66
CA GLY A 2 -8.71 11.77 -16.84
C GLY A 2 -7.47 10.92 -16.56
N TYR A 3 -7.00 10.22 -17.60
CA TYR A 3 -5.83 9.34 -17.64
C TYR A 3 -4.59 9.80 -16.82
N PHE A 4 -4.36 11.11 -16.70
CA PHE A 4 -3.28 11.67 -15.87
C PHE A 4 -3.39 11.33 -14.38
N SER A 5 -4.60 11.12 -13.86
CA SER A 5 -4.80 10.66 -12.47
C SER A 5 -4.30 9.24 -12.24
N MET A 6 -4.30 8.38 -13.27
CA MET A 6 -3.74 7.03 -13.16
C MET A 6 -2.21 7.09 -13.21
N LEU A 7 -1.62 7.97 -14.01
CA LEU A 7 -0.17 8.18 -14.06
C LEU A 7 0.38 8.73 -12.74
N ALA A 8 -0.36 9.60 -12.04
CA ALA A 8 0.01 10.10 -10.72
C ALA A 8 0.03 9.01 -9.63
N ALA A 9 -0.69 7.90 -9.81
CA ALA A 9 -0.69 6.78 -8.87
C ALA A 9 0.64 6.01 -8.88
N ILE A 10 1.38 6.05 -10.00
CA ILE A 10 2.65 5.36 -10.14
C ILE A 10 3.69 5.92 -9.13
N PRO A 11 4.04 7.22 -9.12
CA PRO A 11 4.91 7.78 -8.08
C PRO A 11 4.39 7.53 -6.66
N GLY A 12 3.08 7.62 -6.46
CA GLY A 12 2.44 7.37 -5.16
C GLY A 12 2.69 5.95 -4.63
N PHE A 13 2.70 4.95 -5.51
CA PHE A 13 3.02 3.56 -5.15
C PHE A 13 4.46 3.40 -4.67
N PHE A 14 5.44 3.99 -5.36
CA PHE A 14 6.85 3.91 -4.97
C PHE A 14 7.09 4.61 -3.63
N LEU A 15 6.53 5.81 -3.43
CA LEU A 15 6.62 6.50 -2.14
C LEU A 15 5.94 5.70 -1.02
N SER A 16 4.76 5.13 -1.27
CA SER A 16 4.06 4.29 -0.29
C SER A 16 4.89 3.07 0.12
N SER A 17 5.57 2.43 -0.84
CA SER A 17 6.46 1.29 -0.57
C SER A 17 7.71 1.72 0.20
N LEU A 18 8.25 2.90 -0.09
CA LEU A 18 9.37 3.45 0.65
C LEU A 18 8.98 3.74 2.11
N PHE A 19 7.86 4.43 2.32
CA PHE A 19 7.37 4.72 3.67
C PHE A 19 7.00 3.46 4.44
N PHE A 20 6.39 2.46 3.79
CA PHE A 20 6.10 1.18 4.44
C PHE A 20 7.36 0.48 4.93
N MET A 21 8.44 0.49 4.14
CA MET A 21 9.73 -0.06 4.54
C MET A 21 10.34 0.73 5.72
N LEU A 22 10.33 2.07 5.64
CA LEU A 22 10.90 2.93 6.69
C LEU A 22 10.12 2.86 8.01
N LEU A 23 8.83 2.59 7.94
CA LEU A 23 7.92 2.47 9.09
C LEU A 23 7.75 1.01 9.52
N TRP A 24 8.54 0.07 8.97
CA TRP A 24 8.43 -1.36 9.28
C TRP A 24 8.96 -1.69 10.67
N ASP A 25 10.03 -1.03 11.14
CA ASP A 25 10.72 -1.37 12.39
C ASP A 25 9.79 -1.50 13.62
N PRO A 26 8.83 -0.58 13.87
CA PRO A 26 7.92 -0.72 15.01
C PRO A 26 6.98 -1.92 14.90
N VAL A 27 6.67 -2.35 13.67
CA VAL A 27 5.80 -3.50 13.39
C VAL A 27 6.59 -4.80 13.50
N SER A 28 7.78 -4.84 12.89
CA SER A 28 8.67 -6.01 12.90
C SER A 28 9.08 -6.39 14.33
N ALA A 29 9.43 -5.40 15.15
CA ALA A 29 9.80 -5.59 16.54
C ALA A 29 8.67 -6.18 17.40
N ARG A 30 7.42 -5.78 17.15
CA ARG A 30 6.25 -6.29 17.90
C ARG A 30 5.85 -7.70 17.49
N LEU A 31 6.09 -8.05 16.22
CA LEU A 31 5.70 -9.34 15.65
C LEU A 31 6.85 -10.37 15.63
N GLY A 32 8.07 -9.98 16.02
CA GLY A 32 9.26 -10.82 15.92
C GLY A 32 9.62 -11.17 14.47
N LEU A 33 9.29 -10.27 13.53
CA LEU A 33 9.55 -10.46 12.10
C LEU A 33 10.91 -9.86 11.71
N PRO A 34 11.56 -10.40 10.66
CA PRO A 34 12.78 -9.80 10.13
C PRO A 34 12.51 -8.46 9.43
N ASP A 35 13.58 -7.70 9.22
CA ASP A 35 13.54 -6.50 8.38
C ASP A 35 13.24 -6.86 6.92
N ILE A 36 12.58 -5.94 6.22
CA ILE A 36 12.18 -6.14 4.83
C ILE A 36 13.00 -5.27 3.89
N SER A 37 13.36 -5.85 2.74
CA SER A 37 13.96 -5.09 1.65
C SER A 37 12.91 -4.24 0.94
N TYR A 38 13.37 -3.24 0.19
CA TYR A 38 12.49 -2.39 -0.60
C TYR A 38 11.61 -3.17 -1.58
N VAL A 39 12.15 -4.21 -2.22
CA VAL A 39 11.39 -5.09 -3.12
C VAL A 39 10.29 -5.83 -2.37
N THR A 40 10.58 -6.33 -1.17
CA THR A 40 9.58 -6.99 -0.33
C THR A 40 8.47 -6.01 0.07
N SER A 41 8.84 -4.79 0.45
CA SER A 41 7.89 -3.72 0.73
C SER A 41 6.97 -3.42 -0.46
N MET A 42 7.53 -3.35 -1.68
CA MET A 42 6.72 -3.16 -2.90
C MET A 42 5.68 -4.26 -3.09
N LEU A 43 6.04 -5.52 -2.83
CA LEU A 43 5.12 -6.66 -2.91
C LEU A 43 4.01 -6.54 -1.86
N VAL A 44 4.33 -6.11 -0.64
CA VAL A 44 3.33 -5.89 0.41
C VAL A 44 2.39 -4.73 0.05
N VAL A 45 2.93 -3.62 -0.45
CA VAL A 45 2.10 -2.47 -0.81
C VAL A 45 1.20 -2.79 -2.01
N VAL A 46 1.67 -3.50 -3.03
CA VAL A 46 0.81 -3.84 -4.18
C VAL A 46 -0.29 -4.81 -3.79
N THR A 47 0.01 -5.79 -2.92
CA THR A 47 -1.00 -6.72 -2.40
C THR A 47 -2.06 -5.98 -1.58
N LEU A 48 -1.66 -4.99 -0.76
CA LEU A 48 -2.61 -4.12 -0.06
C LEU A 48 -3.47 -3.29 -1.02
N TRP A 49 -2.90 -2.69 -2.06
CA TRP A 49 -3.68 -1.91 -3.04
C TRP A 49 -4.75 -2.76 -3.73
N ILE A 50 -4.36 -3.97 -4.15
CA ILE A 50 -5.28 -4.92 -4.80
C ILE A 50 -6.38 -5.37 -3.82
N ALA A 51 -6.02 -5.67 -2.57
CA ALA A 51 -6.98 -6.09 -1.56
C ALA A 51 -7.93 -4.96 -1.10
N VAL A 52 -7.44 -3.73 -1.01
CA VAL A 52 -8.21 -2.57 -0.54
C VAL A 52 -9.17 -2.05 -1.60
N ALA A 53 -8.87 -2.19 -2.90
CA ALA A 53 -9.75 -1.68 -3.95
C ALA A 53 -11.20 -2.22 -3.87
N PRO A 54 -11.44 -3.55 -3.74
CA PRO A 54 -12.78 -4.08 -3.50
C PRO A 54 -13.39 -3.63 -2.17
N LEU A 55 -12.60 -3.56 -1.10
CA LEU A 55 -13.07 -3.13 0.23
C LEU A 55 -13.53 -1.67 0.22
N ALA A 56 -12.78 -0.79 -0.45
CA ALA A 56 -13.14 0.60 -0.63
C ALA A 56 -14.40 0.76 -1.51
N ALA A 57 -14.56 -0.08 -2.53
CA ALA A 57 -15.76 -0.11 -3.36
C ALA A 57 -16.99 -0.54 -2.56
N ALA A 58 -16.88 -1.62 -1.77
CA ALA A 58 -17.96 -2.10 -0.91
C ALA A 58 -18.34 -1.06 0.16
N GLY A 59 -17.37 -0.39 0.78
CA GLY A 59 -17.61 0.67 1.76
C GLY A 59 -18.35 1.89 1.21
N ARG A 60 -18.15 2.24 -0.07
CA ARG A 60 -18.88 3.33 -0.74
C ARG A 60 -20.34 2.99 -1.03
N MET A 61 -20.68 1.72 -1.13
CA MET A 61 -22.04 1.26 -1.42
C MET A 61 -23.01 1.51 -0.25
N LYS A 62 -22.50 1.74 0.97
CA LYS A 62 -23.29 1.98 2.18
C LYS A 62 -23.83 3.41 2.34
N LYS A 63 -23.70 4.24 1.30
CA LYS A 63 -24.10 5.67 1.34
C LYS A 63 -25.42 5.95 0.59
N PHE A 64 -26.33 4.97 0.58
CA PHE A 64 -27.71 5.09 0.12
C PHE A 64 -28.66 4.68 1.24
#